data_AF-A0A3N5HE27-F1
#
_entry.id   AF-A0A3N5HE27-F1
#
_cell.length_a   1.000
_cell.length_b   1.000
_cell.length_c   1.000
_cell.angle_alpha   90.00
_cell.angle_beta   90.00
_cell.angle_gamma   90.00
#
_symmetry.space_group_name_H-M   'P 1'
#
loop_
_entity.id
_entity.type
_entity.pdbx_description
1 polymer ?
#
loop_
_entity_poly.entity_id
_entity_poly.type
_entity_poly.pdbx_seq_one_letter_code
_entity_poly.pdbx_strand_id
1 'polypeptide(L)'
;MDRSELLAMVKRLGAEFRRRGMHGHLAPLRLYWLALRHDLVQPDRHGLHVQLSEEMVVEWFKLLRLPPYERAYPVQPPGSRCPRCPPADGPAKEVVTERTFPEGRKVACLACRAAWLELEPTTRMGRGSDASRRKLS
;
A
#
# COMPACT_ATOMS: atom_id res chain seq x y z
N MET A 1 -5.87 13.25 13.57
CA MET A 1 -5.81 14.15 12.40
C MET A 1 -7.10 14.93 12.35
N ASP A 2 -7.10 16.18 11.88
CA ASP A 2 -8.39 16.86 11.68
C ASP A 2 -9.07 16.38 10.38
N ARG A 3 -10.38 16.63 10.26
CA ARG A 3 -11.15 16.16 9.10
C ARG A 3 -10.71 16.80 7.78
N SER A 4 -10.32 18.07 7.82
CA SER A 4 -9.90 18.79 6.62
C SER A 4 -8.59 18.24 6.07
N GLU A 5 -7.65 17.90 6.95
CA GLU A 5 -6.41 17.19 6.65
C GLU A 5 -6.70 15.81 6.05
N LEU A 6 -7.60 15.04 6.68
CA LEU A 6 -7.96 13.71 6.18
C LEU A 6 -8.60 13.77 4.78
N LEU A 7 -9.51 14.74 4.54
CA LEU A 7 -10.10 14.96 3.21
C LEU A 7 -9.04 15.32 2.17
N ALA A 8 -8.06 16.17 2.53
CA ALA A 8 -6.95 16.52 1.65
C ALA A 8 -6.06 15.31 1.35
N MET A 9 -5.79 14.48 2.35
CA MET A 9 -5.03 13.25 2.19
C MET A 9 -5.75 12.25 1.27
N VAL A 10 -7.04 12.02 1.49
CA VAL A 10 -7.87 11.14 0.64
C VAL A 10 -7.89 11.64 -0.82
N LYS A 11 -8.02 12.96 -1.03
CA LYS A 11 -7.95 13.55 -2.38
C LYS A 11 -6.59 13.30 -3.04
N ARG A 12 -5.49 13.51 -2.31
CA ARG A 12 -4.13 13.26 -2.79
C ARG A 12 -3.91 11.78 -3.12
N LEU A 13 -4.38 10.89 -2.24
CA LEU A 13 -4.31 9.45 -2.45
C LEU A 13 -5.06 9.02 -3.72
N GLY A 14 -6.21 9.63 -4.01
CA GLY A 14 -6.95 9.36 -5.24
C GLY A 14 -6.19 9.77 -6.50
N ALA A 15 -5.44 10.88 -6.45
CA ALA A 15 -4.56 11.29 -7.55
C ALA A 15 -3.40 10.29 -7.73
N GLU A 16 -2.80 9.84 -6.64
CA GLU A 16 -1.70 8.87 -6.65
C GLU A 16 -2.14 7.49 -7.15
N PHE A 17 -3.28 6.98 -6.69
CA PHE A 17 -3.85 5.73 -7.20
C PHE A 17 -4.09 5.80 -8.70
N ARG A 18 -4.61 6.92 -9.21
CA ARG A 18 -4.79 7.10 -10.65
C ARG A 18 -3.46 7.10 -11.39
N ARG A 19 -2.47 7.84 -10.88
CA ARG A 19 -1.13 7.94 -11.48
C ARG A 19 -0.44 6.58 -11.57
N ARG A 20 -0.69 5.69 -10.61
CA ARG A 20 -0.08 4.36 -10.47
C ARG A 20 -0.92 3.22 -11.06
N GLY A 21 -2.02 3.52 -11.75
CA GLY A 21 -2.90 2.50 -12.36
C GLY A 21 -3.75 1.69 -11.37
N MET A 22 -3.87 2.14 -10.12
CA MET A 22 -4.59 1.47 -9.03
C MET A 22 -6.10 1.73 -9.07
N HIS A 23 -6.72 1.55 -10.23
CA HIS A 23 -8.10 1.97 -10.49
C HIS A 23 -9.14 1.28 -9.60
N GLY A 24 -8.90 0.03 -9.19
CA GLY A 24 -9.78 -0.73 -8.30
C GLY A 24 -9.99 -0.08 -6.92
N HIS A 25 -9.07 0.78 -6.48
CA HIS A 25 -9.17 1.48 -5.20
C HIS A 25 -9.88 2.84 -5.30
N LEU A 26 -10.13 3.36 -6.51
CA LEU A 26 -10.68 4.70 -6.69
C LEU A 26 -12.15 4.82 -6.27
N ALA A 27 -12.97 3.81 -6.55
CA ALA A 27 -14.39 3.84 -6.19
C ALA A 27 -14.59 3.80 -4.66
N PRO A 28 -13.97 2.86 -3.90
CA PRO A 28 -14.01 2.90 -2.44
C PRO A 28 -13.52 4.22 -1.86
N LEU A 29 -12.43 4.78 -2.41
CA LEU A 29 -11.85 6.03 -1.91
C LEU A 29 -12.76 7.24 -2.15
N ARG A 30 -13.47 7.29 -3.28
CA ARG A 30 -14.48 8.32 -3.56
C ARG A 30 -15.66 8.23 -2.61
N LEU A 31 -16.14 7.02 -2.32
CA LEU A 31 -17.21 6.80 -1.34
C LEU A 31 -16.78 7.27 0.05
N TYR A 32 -15.55 6.93 0.47
CA TYR A 32 -15.00 7.38 1.74
C TYR A 32 -14.91 8.92 1.82
N TRP A 33 -14.41 9.56 0.76
CA TRP A 33 -14.33 11.01 0.69
C TRP A 33 -15.71 11.68 0.80
N LEU A 34 -16.71 11.18 0.09
CA LEU A 34 -18.09 11.68 0.16
C LEU A 34 -18.66 11.49 1.56
N ALA A 35 -18.47 10.31 2.16
CA ALA A 35 -18.93 10.02 3.50
C ALA A 35 -18.29 10.97 4.53
N LEU A 36 -16.98 11.23 4.44
CA LEU A 36 -16.29 12.19 5.29
C LEU A 36 -16.82 13.62 5.13
N ARG A 37 -17.05 14.04 3.88
CA ARG A 37 -17.53 15.39 3.55
C ARG A 37 -18.94 15.65 4.07
N HIS A 38 -19.79 14.64 4.09
CA HIS A 38 -21.20 14.74 4.50
C HIS A 38 -21.46 14.25 5.93
N ASP A 39 -20.40 14.01 6.70
CA ASP A 39 -20.48 13.54 8.09
C ASP A 39 -21.23 12.22 8.30
N LEU A 40 -21.04 11.31 7.34
CA LEU A 40 -21.64 9.98 7.32
C LEU A 40 -20.72 8.89 7.88
N VAL A 41 -19.47 9.23 8.19
CA VAL A 41 -18.53 8.34 8.89
C VAL A 41 -18.71 8.59 10.38
N GLN A 42 -19.62 7.86 11.02
CA GLN A 42 -19.80 7.89 12.48
C GLN A 42 -19.25 6.59 13.08
N PRO A 43 -18.47 6.67 14.17
CA PRO A 43 -17.88 5.48 14.78
C PRO A 43 -18.94 4.53 15.39
N ASP A 44 -20.11 5.06 15.78
CA ASP A 44 -21.02 4.34 16.70
C ASP A 44 -22.46 4.16 16.16
N ARG A 45 -22.82 4.78 15.03
CA ARG A 45 -24.20 4.76 14.51
C ARG A 45 -24.22 4.68 12.99
N HIS A 46 -24.65 3.53 12.46
CA HIS A 46 -25.00 3.32 11.05
C HIS A 46 -23.96 3.86 10.05
N GLY A 47 -22.68 3.84 10.41
CA GLY A 47 -21.60 4.23 9.51
C GLY A 47 -21.62 3.34 8.29
N LEU A 48 -21.59 3.93 7.09
CA LEU A 48 -21.29 3.19 5.89
C LEU A 48 -20.04 2.36 6.20
N HIS A 49 -20.12 1.03 6.15
CA HIS A 49 -18.93 0.17 6.22
C HIS A 49 -18.14 0.35 4.92
N VAL A 50 -17.55 1.53 4.76
CA VAL A 50 -16.53 1.74 3.78
C VAL A 50 -15.34 0.94 4.27
N GLN A 51 -14.79 0.09 3.40
CA GLN A 51 -13.57 -0.67 3.68
C GLN A 51 -12.32 0.22 3.84
N LEU A 52 -12.47 1.49 4.21
CA LEU A 52 -11.44 2.50 4.36
C LEU A 52 -11.66 3.24 5.68
N SER A 53 -10.59 3.38 6.43
CA SER A 53 -10.50 4.14 7.68
C SER A 53 -9.39 5.19 7.58
N GLU A 54 -9.31 6.11 8.54
CA GLU A 54 -8.17 7.02 8.68
C GLU A 54 -6.84 6.24 8.73
N GLU A 55 -6.79 5.16 9.50
CA GLU A 55 -5.61 4.29 9.61
C GLU A 55 -5.21 3.70 8.26
N MET A 56 -6.17 3.25 7.46
CA MET A 56 -5.89 2.75 6.11
C MET A 56 -5.40 3.84 5.16
N VAL A 57 -5.93 5.06 5.26
CA VAL A 57 -5.44 6.20 4.46
C VAL A 57 -3.99 6.50 4.83
N VAL A 58 -3.69 6.59 6.13
CA VAL A 58 -2.33 6.80 6.63
C VAL A 58 -1.41 5.67 6.20
N GLU A 59 -1.84 4.41 6.29
CA GLU A 59 -1.05 3.26 5.86
C GLU A 59 -0.74 3.33 4.36
N TRP A 60 -1.69 3.70 3.51
CA TRP A 60 -1.42 3.93 2.08
C TRP A 60 -0.41 5.04 1.84
N PHE A 61 -0.43 6.12 2.62
CA PHE A 61 0.61 7.16 2.52
C PHE A 61 1.99 6.62 2.86
N LYS A 62 2.11 5.79 3.91
CA LYS A 62 3.38 5.16 4.29
C LYS A 62 3.88 4.21 3.21
N LEU A 63 3.00 3.36 2.68
CA LEU A 63 3.32 2.38 1.63
C LEU A 63 3.78 3.07 0.34
N LEU A 64 3.05 4.10 -0.10
CA LEU A 64 3.35 4.84 -1.32
C LEU A 64 4.43 5.91 -1.13
N ARG A 65 4.97 6.03 0.10
CA ARG A 65 6.00 6.99 0.52
C ARG A 65 5.64 8.44 0.18
N LEU A 66 4.43 8.84 0.54
CA LEU A 66 3.92 10.21 0.33
C LEU A 66 4.14 11.08 1.57
N PRO A 67 4.42 12.39 1.43
CA PRO A 67 4.51 13.30 2.56
C PRO A 67 3.27 13.29 3.45
N PRO A 68 3.44 13.31 4.79
CA PRO A 68 4.70 13.41 5.55
C PRO A 68 5.34 12.05 5.94
N TYR A 69 4.93 10.95 5.32
CA TYR A 69 5.26 9.58 5.71
C TYR A 69 6.28 8.89 4.81
N GLU A 70 7.08 9.63 4.05
CA GLU A 70 8.02 9.11 3.04
C GLU A 70 9.09 8.17 3.61
N ARG A 71 9.33 8.28 4.91
CA ARG A 71 10.33 7.53 5.68
C ARG A 71 9.71 6.65 6.78
N ALA A 72 8.38 6.48 6.79
CA ALA A 72 7.70 5.72 7.83
C ALA A 72 8.11 4.24 7.86
N TYR A 73 8.48 3.70 6.70
CA TYR A 73 9.08 2.37 6.58
C TYR A 73 10.48 2.48 5.95
N PRO A 74 11.48 1.75 6.49
CA PRO A 74 12.75 1.60 5.80
C PRO A 74 12.54 0.85 4.47
N VAL A 75 13.40 1.13 3.49
CA VAL A 75 13.39 0.46 2.18
C VAL A 75 14.58 -0.50 2.13
N GLN A 76 14.36 -1.71 1.65
CA GLN A 76 15.39 -2.73 1.46
C GLN A 76 15.28 -3.35 0.06
N PRO A 77 16.37 -3.92 -0.48
CA PRO A 77 16.30 -4.75 -1.69
C PRO A 77 15.31 -5.91 -1.55
N PRO A 78 14.68 -6.38 -2.64
CA PRO A 78 13.83 -7.58 -2.61
C PRO A 78 14.56 -8.80 -2.05
N GLY A 79 13.89 -9.56 -1.17
CA GLY A 79 14.47 -10.75 -0.53
C GLY A 79 15.46 -10.44 0.60
N SER A 80 15.44 -9.22 1.12
CA SER A 80 16.31 -8.83 2.23
C SER A 80 15.92 -9.54 3.53
N ARG A 81 16.92 -9.79 4.37
CA ARG A 81 16.70 -10.28 5.73
C ARG A 81 16.14 -9.16 6.61
N CYS A 82 15.54 -9.55 7.74
CA CYS A 82 15.04 -8.60 8.73
C CYS A 82 16.17 -7.65 9.21
N PRO A 83 16.00 -6.32 9.10
CA PRO A 83 17.07 -5.36 9.41
C PRO A 83 17.35 -5.19 10.91
N ARG A 84 16.47 -5.68 11.79
CA ARG A 84 16.62 -5.59 13.24
C ARG A 84 17.13 -6.85 13.91
N CYS A 85 16.97 -7.99 13.24
CA CYS A 85 17.37 -9.26 13.84
C CYS A 85 18.86 -9.47 13.61
N PRO A 86 19.61 -10.01 14.59
CA PRO A 86 20.99 -10.38 14.35
C PRO A 86 21.04 -11.39 13.18
N PRO A 87 22.08 -11.32 12.33
CA PRO A 87 22.34 -12.39 11.37
C PRO A 87 22.53 -13.67 12.18
N ALA A 88 21.64 -14.65 12.01
CA ALA A 88 21.83 -15.96 12.60
C ALA A 88 22.53 -16.87 11.58
N ASP A 89 23.34 -17.81 12.08
CA ASP A 89 23.99 -18.88 11.30
C ASP A 89 23.00 -19.97 10.82
N GLY A 90 21.70 -19.68 10.86
CA GLY A 90 20.60 -20.56 10.45
C GLY A 90 19.81 -20.01 9.26
N PRO A 91 18.72 -20.69 8.86
CA PRO A 91 17.88 -20.25 7.75
C PRO A 91 17.39 -18.81 8.00
N ALA A 92 17.28 -18.03 6.92
CA ALA A 92 16.82 -16.65 7.01
C ALA A 92 15.49 -16.61 7.79
N LYS A 93 15.43 -15.80 8.87
CA LYS A 93 14.23 -15.68 9.70
C LYS A 93 13.02 -15.42 8.82
N GLU A 94 11.95 -16.18 9.02
CA GLU A 94 10.75 -16.11 8.20
C GLU A 94 10.18 -14.69 8.16
N VAL A 95 9.90 -14.24 6.94
CA VAL A 95 9.27 -12.95 6.63
C VAL A 95 7.94 -13.22 5.96
N VAL A 96 6.94 -12.40 6.25
CA VAL A 96 5.62 -12.46 5.62
C VAL A 96 5.39 -11.20 4.80
N THR A 97 4.78 -11.36 3.62
CA THR A 97 4.27 -10.21 2.86
C THR A 97 2.95 -9.76 3.47
N GLU A 98 2.92 -8.59 4.09
CA GLU A 98 1.69 -8.03 4.66
C GLU A 98 0.81 -7.37 3.59
N ARG A 99 1.43 -6.80 2.54
CA ARG A 99 0.70 -6.13 1.47
C ARG A 99 1.55 -5.98 0.21
N THR A 100 0.91 -6.09 -0.96
CA THR A 100 1.50 -5.78 -2.27
C THR A 100 0.88 -4.51 -2.85
N PHE A 101 1.65 -3.78 -3.65
CA PHE A 101 1.24 -2.58 -4.38
C PHE A 101 2.08 -2.48 -5.67
N PRO A 102 1.72 -1.63 -6.66
CA PRO A 102 2.36 -1.67 -7.97
C PRO A 102 3.89 -1.52 -7.96
N GLU A 103 4.44 -0.72 -7.04
CA GLU A 103 5.88 -0.48 -6.94
C GLU A 103 6.62 -1.42 -5.97
N GLY A 104 5.94 -2.39 -5.36
CA GLY A 104 6.59 -3.31 -4.43
C GLY A 104 5.67 -3.92 -3.38
N ARG A 105 6.26 -4.26 -2.25
CA ARG A 105 5.54 -4.91 -1.15
C ARG A 105 6.01 -4.42 0.20
N LYS A 106 5.09 -4.46 1.16
CA LYS A 106 5.39 -4.37 2.58
C LYS A 106 5.57 -5.77 3.12
N VAL A 107 6.70 -5.98 3.77
CA VAL A 107 7.05 -7.23 4.43
C VAL A 107 7.29 -6.98 5.92
N ALA A 108 7.03 -8.01 6.72
CA ALA A 108 7.27 -7.97 8.15
C ALA A 108 8.01 -9.23 8.62
N CYS A 109 8.94 -9.05 9.55
CA CYS A 109 9.59 -10.17 10.23
C CYS A 109 8.61 -10.84 11.20
N LEU A 110 8.47 -12.16 11.12
CA LEU A 110 7.62 -12.89 12.06
C LEU A 110 8.16 -12.88 13.49
N ALA A 111 9.48 -12.82 13.66
CA ALA A 111 10.11 -12.87 14.99
C ALA A 111 10.03 -11.54 15.76
N CYS A 112 10.39 -10.41 15.14
CA CYS A 112 10.48 -9.12 15.83
C CYS A 112 9.43 -8.09 15.37
N ARG A 113 8.54 -8.47 14.44
CA ARG A 113 7.48 -7.62 13.88
C ARG A 113 7.95 -6.34 13.20
N ALA A 114 9.26 -6.16 12.99
CA ALA A 114 9.79 -5.06 12.19
C ALA A 114 9.28 -5.17 10.75
N ALA A 115 8.80 -4.05 10.19
CA ALA A 115 8.30 -3.95 8.83
C ALA A 115 9.18 -3.04 7.97
N TRP A 116 9.31 -3.39 6.69
CA TRP A 116 10.02 -2.61 5.68
C TRP A 116 9.34 -2.75 4.32
N LEU A 117 9.74 -1.88 3.38
CA LEU A 117 9.30 -1.95 1.99
C LEU A 117 10.40 -2.60 1.15
N GLU A 118 10.00 -3.52 0.29
CA GLU A 118 10.81 -4.01 -0.82
C GLU A 118 10.23 -3.41 -2.09
N LEU A 119 10.98 -2.51 -2.73
CA LEU A 119 10.54 -1.84 -3.94
C LEU A 119 11.06 -2.56 -5.17
N GLU A 120 10.19 -2.80 -6.14
CA GLU A 120 10.59 -3.34 -7.44
C GLU A 120 11.39 -2.28 -8.21
N PRO A 121 12.47 -2.65 -8.91
CA PRO A 121 13.12 -1.75 -9.85
C PRO A 121 12.07 -1.30 -10.87
N THR A 122 11.98 0.00 -11.16
CA THR A 122 11.15 0.52 -12.26
C THR A 122 11.68 -0.03 -13.59
N THR A 123 11.32 -1.25 -13.95
CA THR A 123 11.34 -1.68 -15.33
C THR A 123 10.36 -0.78 -16.05
N ARG A 124 10.86 0.13 -16.89
CA ARG A 124 10.04 0.75 -17.93
C ARG A 124 9.36 -0.42 -18.64
N MET A 125 8.06 -0.60 -18.44
CA MET A 125 7.26 -1.50 -19.28
C MET A 125 7.29 -0.93 -20.70
N GLY A 126 8.32 -1.30 -21.44
CA GLY A 126 8.34 -1.30 -22.88
C GLY A 126 7.22 -2.21 -23.37
N ARG A 127 6.58 -1.79 -24.45
CA ARG A 127 5.45 -2.44 -25.10
C ARG A 127 5.77 -3.89 -25.45
N GLY A 128 4.74 -4.72 -25.39
CA GLY A 128 4.58 -5.84 -26.31
C GLY A 128 4.94 -7.21 -25.75
N SER A 129 3.92 -8.04 -25.56
CA SER A 129 3.98 -9.49 -25.74
C SER A 129 2.55 -9.99 -25.94
N ASP A 130 1.97 -9.61 -27.08
CA ASP A 130 0.94 -10.40 -27.73
C ASP A 130 1.65 -11.63 -28.32
N ALA A 131 1.57 -12.77 -27.63
CA ALA A 131 1.96 -14.06 -28.17
C ALA A 131 1.45 -15.18 -27.26
N SER A 132 0.20 -15.60 -27.45
CA SER A 132 -0.17 -17.01 -27.29
C SER A 132 -1.44 -17.31 -28.10
N ARG A 133 -1.27 -17.31 -29.43
CA ARG A 133 -2.15 -18.00 -30.36
C ARG A 133 -1.51 -19.36 -30.68
N ARG A 134 -2.26 -20.42 -30.40
CA ARG A 134 -2.22 -21.77 -31.02
C ARG A 134 -0.96 -22.61 -30.78
N LYS A 135 -1.17 -23.80 -30.22
CA LYS A 135 -1.28 -25.04 -31.01
C LYS A 135 -2.08 -26.10 -30.27
N LEU A 136 -3.14 -26.56 -30.93
CA LEU A 136 -3.77 -27.86 -30.72
C LEU A 136 -2.79 -28.94 -31.16
N SER A 137 -2.76 -30.04 -30.42
CA SER A 137 -2.54 -31.38 -30.95
C SER A 137 -3.42 -32.33 -30.13
#